data_AF-A0A085Z6V3-F1
#
_entry.id   AF-A0A085Z6V3-F1
#
_cell.length_a   1.000
_cell.length_b   1.000
_cell.length_c   1.000
_cell.angle_alpha   90.00
_cell.angle_beta   90.00
_cell.angle_gamma   90.00
#
_symmetry.space_group_name_H-M   'P 1'
#
loop_
_entity.id
_entity.type
_entity.pdbx_description
1 polymer ?
#
loop_
_entity_poly.entity_id
_entity_poly.type
_entity_poly.pdbx_seq_one_letter_code
_entity_poly.pdbx_strand_id
1 'polypeptide(L)' 'MEIRININEYADVSYIKKLLSKVKGVVSVETDEDVTYSWSKIENSDEFKQLIEQSRNEIKNGEHEEFSQELIDSIFSKK' A
#
# COMPACT_ATOMS: atom_id res chain seq x y z
N MET A 1 -2.46 -21.64 3.66
CA MET A 1 -3.47 -21.78 2.58
C MET A 1 -4.24 -20.49 2.55
N GLU A 2 -4.27 -19.81 1.41
CA GLU A 2 -5.03 -18.56 1.22
C GLU A 2 -6.30 -18.90 0.45
N ILE A 3 -7.44 -18.35 0.87
CA ILE A 3 -8.73 -18.52 0.20
C ILE A 3 -9.22 -17.14 -0.20
N ARG A 4 -9.54 -16.96 -1.48
CA ARG A 4 -10.16 -15.75 -2.01
C ARG A 4 -11.64 -16.00 -2.25
N ILE A 5 -12.49 -15.08 -1.79
CA ILE A 5 -13.94 -15.18 -1.91
C ILE A 5 -14.44 -13.88 -2.54
N ASN A 6 -15.09 -13.98 -3.70
CA ASN A 6 -15.79 -12.85 -4.30
C ASN A 6 -17.19 -12.75 -3.70
N ILE A 7 -17.55 -11.56 -3.23
CA ILE A 7 -18.83 -11.29 -2.58
C ILE A 7 -19.59 -10.23 -3.38
N ASN A 8 -20.91 -10.32 -3.35
CA ASN A 8 -21.80 -9.36 -4.02
C ASN A 8 -21.73 -7.99 -3.32
N GLU A 9 -21.91 -6.90 -4.08
CA GLU A 9 -21.92 -5.51 -3.59
C GLU A 9 -22.93 -5.23 -2.46
N TYR A 10 -24.03 -5.99 -2.38
CA TYR A 10 -25.03 -5.87 -1.32
C TYR A 10 -24.77 -6.79 -0.11
N ALA A 11 -23.65 -7.51 -0.10
CA ALA A 11 -23.33 -8.43 0.97
C ALA A 11 -22.96 -7.68 2.25
N ASP A 12 -23.45 -8.15 3.40
CA ASP A 12 -23.02 -7.64 4.70
C ASP A 12 -21.63 -8.18 5.02
N VAL A 13 -20.61 -7.45 4.57
CA VAL A 13 -19.19 -7.79 4.75
C VAL A 13 -18.84 -7.91 6.23
N SER A 14 -19.44 -7.07 7.09
CA SER A 14 -19.20 -7.10 8.53
C SER A 14 -19.71 -8.40 9.17
N TYR A 15 -20.89 -8.86 8.75
CA TYR A 15 -21.44 -10.12 9.20
C TYR A 15 -20.63 -11.33 8.69
N ILE A 16 -20.24 -11.30 7.41
CA ILE A 16 -19.43 -12.37 6.79
C ILE A 16 -18.07 -12.49 7.48
N LYS A 17 -17.41 -11.36 7.77
CA LYS A 17 -16.14 -11.31 8.52
C LYS A 17 -16.28 -11.95 9.91
N LYS A 18 -17.39 -11.66 10.62
CA LYS A 18 -17.71 -12.28 11.93
C LYS A 18 -18.00 -13.78 11.84
N LEU A 19 -18.55 -14.26 10.72
CA LEU A 19 -18.77 -15.69 10.51
C LEU A 19 -17.45 -16.41 10.24
N LEU A 20 -16.64 -15.89 9.33
CA LEU A 20 -15.36 -16.48 8.94
C LEU A 20 -14.36 -16.50 10.11
N SER A 21 -14.33 -15.46 10.95
CA SER A 21 -13.45 -15.42 12.12
C SER A 21 -13.74 -16.48 13.18
N LYS A 22 -14.93 -17.10 13.16
CA LYS A 22 -15.28 -18.20 14.07
C LYS A 22 -14.83 -19.56 13.56
N VAL A 23 -14.39 -19.66 12.30
CA VAL A 23 -13.94 -20.93 11.72
C VAL A 23 -12.59 -21.30 12.33
N LYS A 24 -12.52 -22.49 12.94
CA LYS A 24 -11.30 -23.00 13.55
C LYS A 24 -10.21 -23.13 12.49
N GLY A 25 -9.09 -22.45 12.71
CA GLY A 25 -7.95 -22.44 11.78
C GLY A 25 -7.86 -21.20 10.88
N VAL A 26 -8.85 -20.29 10.93
CA VAL A 26 -8.73 -18.97 10.31
C VAL A 26 -7.95 -18.04 11.24
N VAL A 27 -6.81 -17.55 10.75
CA VAL A 27 -5.90 -16.67 11.51
C VAL A 27 -6.29 -15.20 11.33
N SER A 28 -6.66 -14.80 10.13
CA SER A 28 -7.12 -13.45 9.80
C SER A 28 -8.17 -13.49 8.68
N VAL A 29 -9.02 -12.46 8.65
CA VAL A 29 -9.96 -12.18 7.56
C VAL A 29 -9.78 -10.71 7.23
N GLU A 30 -9.37 -10.44 5.99
CA GLU A 30 -9.03 -9.11 5.50
C GLU A 30 -9.95 -8.77 4.32
N THR A 31 -10.30 -7.51 4.18
CA THR A 31 -11.02 -7.00 3.01
C THR A 31 -10.12 -6.02 2.28
N ASP A 32 -10.27 -5.89 0.97
CA ASP A 32 -9.42 -4.97 0.19
C ASP A 32 -9.57 -3.50 0.67
N GLU A 33 -10.72 -3.15 1.26
CA GLU A 33 -10.96 -1.85 1.89
C GLU A 33 -10.25 -1.69 3.25
N ASP A 34 -9.97 -2.79 3.96
CA ASP A 34 -9.21 -2.78 5.22
C ASP A 34 -7.70 -2.56 4.99
N VAL A 35 -7.23 -2.54 3.73
CA VAL A 35 -5.85 -2.18 3.39
C VAL A 35 -5.68 -0.67 3.55
N THR A 36 -5.67 -0.24 4.81
CA THR A 36 -5.09 1.06 5.17
C THR A 36 -3.60 0.96 4.85
N TYR A 37 -3.15 1.72 3.85
CA TYR A 37 -1.74 1.95 3.59
C TYR A 37 -1.11 2.56 4.86
N SER A 38 -0.64 1.68 5.74
CA SER A 38 0.03 2.11 6.96
C SER A 38 1.43 2.54 6.55
N TRP A 39 1.75 3.82 6.73
CA TRP A 39 3.10 4.34 6.48
C TRP A 39 4.17 3.50 7.19
N SER A 40 3.87 3.01 8.39
CA SER A 40 4.78 2.10 9.11
C SER A 40 5.01 0.77 8.40
N LYS A 41 4.04 0.24 7.66
CA LYS A 41 4.22 -0.99 6.86
C LYS A 41 5.06 -0.70 5.61
N ILE A 42 4.82 0.44 4.95
CA ILE A 42 5.57 0.86 3.76
C ILE A 42 7.03 1.14 4.13
N GLU A 43 7.29 1.91 5.18
CA GLU A 43 8.64 2.26 5.62
C GLU A 43 9.49 1.03 5.99
N ASN A 44 8.85 0.00 6.54
CA ASN A 44 9.54 -1.24 6.91
C ASN A 44 9.65 -2.25 5.76
N SER A 45 9.02 -1.99 4.61
CA SER A 45 9.07 -2.88 3.44
C SER A 45 10.46 -2.88 2.82
N ASP A 46 10.85 -4.02 2.26
CA ASP A 46 12.16 -4.17 1.63
C ASP A 46 12.24 -3.38 0.32
N GLU A 47 11.14 -3.26 -0.41
CA GLU A 47 11.02 -2.43 -1.60
C GLU A 47 11.29 -0.95 -1.28
N PHE A 48 10.72 -0.45 -0.18
CA PHE A 48 10.94 0.93 0.25
C PHE A 48 12.41 1.16 0.64
N LYS A 49 13.02 0.22 1.37
CA LYS A 49 14.46 0.31 1.72
C LYS A 49 15.35 0.33 0.48
N GLN A 50 15.06 -0.51 -0.51
CA GLN A 50 15.81 -0.54 -1.78
C GLN A 50 15.68 0.78 -2.54
N LEU A 51 14.47 1.35 -2.61
CA LEU A 51 14.24 2.67 -3.23
C LEU A 51 15.05 3.78 -2.54
N ILE A 52 15.08 3.79 -1.21
CA ILE A 52 15.87 4.78 -0.46
C ILE A 52 17.37 4.59 -0.68
N GLU A 53 17.85 3.35 -0.74
CA GLU A 53 19.26 3.05 -1.01
C GLU A 53 19.66 3.47 -2.43
N GLN A 54 18.82 3.18 -3.43
CA GLN A 54 19.01 3.62 -4.80
C GLN A 54 19.08 5.16 -4.87
N SER A 55 18.10 5.86 -4.30
CA SER A 55 18.07 7.33 -4.28
C SER A 55 19.33 7.93 -3.65
N ARG A 56 19.84 7.33 -2.56
CA ARG A 56 21.09 7.78 -1.93
C ARG A 56 22.30 7.59 -2.83
N ASN A 57 22.34 6.53 -3.63
CA ASN A 57 23.42 6.28 -4.56
C ASN A 57 23.35 7.22 -5.76
N GLU A 58 22.17 7.48 -6.31
CA GLU A 58 21.94 8.47 -7.37
C GLU A 58 22.45 9.85 -6.96
N ILE A 59 22.09 10.31 -5.74
CA ILE A 59 22.59 11.58 -5.18
C ILE A 59 24.12 11.60 -5.08
N LYS A 60 24.74 10.50 -4.58
CA LYS A 60 26.20 10.40 -4.46
C LYS A 60 26.91 10.44 -5.81
N ASN A 61 26.29 9.85 -6.83
CA ASN A 61 26.82 9.80 -8.18
C ASN A 61 26.55 11.08 -8.98
N GLY A 62 25.77 12.02 -8.42
CA GLY A 62 25.33 13.21 -9.13
C GLY A 62 24.30 12.91 -10.22
N GLU A 63 23.63 11.76 -10.13
CA GLU A 63 22.53 11.40 -11.02
C GLU A 63 21.29 12.17 -10.56
N HIS A 64 20.96 13.23 -11.29
CA HIS A 64 19.76 14.01 -11.05
C HIS A 64 19.07 14.33 -12.38
N GLU A 65 17.74 14.38 -12.33
CA GLU A 65 16.92 14.83 -13.44
C GLU A 65 16.33 16.19 -13.07
N GLU A 66 16.53 17.19 -13.93
CA GLU A 66 15.95 18.51 -13.75
C GLU A 66 14.55 18.55 -14.35
N PHE A 67 13.56 18.79 -13.51
CA PHE A 67 12.18 18.96 -13.94
C PHE A 67 11.81 20.43 -13.99
N SER A 68 10.94 20.80 -14.93
CA SER A 68 10.43 22.17 -15.02
C SER A 68 9.60 22.52 -13.79
N GLN A 69 9.66 23.81 -13.39
CA GLN A 69 8.84 24.31 -12.28
C GLN A 69 7.35 24.08 -12.53
N GLU A 70 6.89 24.25 -13.78
CA GLU A 70 5.50 23.98 -14.19
C GLU A 70 5.08 22.52 -13.95
N LEU A 71 5.97 21.55 -14.18
CA LEU A 71 5.69 20.14 -13.94
C LEU A 71 5.58 19.87 -12.43
N ILE A 72 6.50 20.42 -11.63
CA ILE A 72 6.45 20.30 -10.17
C ILE A 72 5.16 20.91 -9.61
N ASP A 73 4.78 22.10 -10.08
CA ASP A 73 3.58 22.80 -9.64
C ASP A 73 2.30 22.03 -10.03
N SER A 74 2.29 21.40 -11.22
CA SER A 74 1.20 20.53 -11.67
C SER A 74 1.07 19.26 -10.83
N ILE A 75 2.18 18.62 -10.44
CA ILE A 75 2.16 17.36 -9.67
C ILE A 75 1.70 17.62 -8.25
N PHE A 76 2.27 18.64 -7.60
CA PHE A 76 2.02 18.91 -6.18
C PHE A 76 0.83 19.84 -5.93
N SER A 77 0.11 20.24 -6.98
CA SER A 77 -1.07 21.12 -6.89
C SER A 77 -0.83 22.34 -6.00
N LYS A 78 0.39 22.90 -6.05
CA LYS A 78 0.71 24.15 -5.36
C LYS A 78 0.04 25.27 -6.15
N LYS A 79 -1.19 25.62 -5.74
CA LYS A 79 -1.76 26.93 -6.06
C LYS A 79 -1.03 28.04 -5.32
#